data_AF-A0A512HXV1-F1
#
_entry.id   AF-A0A512HXV1-F1
#
_cell.length_a   1.000
_cell.length_b   1.000
_cell.length_c   1.000
_cell.angle_alpha   90.00
_cell.angle_beta   90.00
_cell.angle_gamma   90.00
#
_symmetry.space_group_name_H-M   'P 1'
#
loop_
_entity.id
_entity.type
_entity.pdbx_description
1 polymer ?
#
loop_
_entity_poly.entity_id
_entity_poly.type
_entity_poly.pdbx_seq_one_letter_code
_entity_poly.pdbx_strand_id
1 'polypeptide(L)'
;MAQPPANPPVPVLNRAARVAGVIVGMLVLVAGGVAVFLTDNELGSTALVAAGVVIAALAVFGNRLEAVEAAGVRFELERRARSVRQQAVRARAAGKTEQAAQLEQRAEGLLAAAAMVGTRYEQLRSAEPPGWDRTARMEGLLREARDLDTESLSAADVSRIFGSGSDGDRITALALLEAEPRLARADLLVDAIGHSRSSYEQYHALVAAERAWVHLPAADQDRVRAAVETLLAGPLGEKTSDRRLVARRILEGSGEVKD
;
A
#
# COMPACT_ATOMS: atom_id res chain seq x y z
N MET A 1 -19.62 23.44 -8.34
CA MET A 1 -18.33 23.12 -9.02
C MET A 1 -18.34 21.63 -9.32
N ALA A 2 -18.31 21.26 -10.60
CA ALA A 2 -18.29 19.86 -11.01
C ALA A 2 -16.88 19.28 -10.81
N GLN A 3 -16.83 18.11 -10.18
CA GLN A 3 -15.59 17.38 -9.92
C GLN A 3 -14.99 16.91 -11.26
N PRO A 4 -13.72 17.19 -11.56
CA PRO A 4 -13.12 16.74 -12.82
C PRO A 4 -13.12 15.21 -12.88
N PRO A 5 -13.34 14.60 -14.07
CA PRO A 5 -13.38 13.16 -14.20
C PRO A 5 -12.05 12.54 -13.76
N ALA A 6 -12.13 11.51 -12.92
CA ALA A 6 -10.97 10.74 -12.49
C ALA A 6 -10.23 10.18 -13.73
N ASN A 7 -8.91 10.40 -13.79
CA ASN A 7 -8.09 9.84 -14.84
C ASN A 7 -8.19 8.31 -14.79
N PRO A 8 -8.43 7.63 -15.93
CA PRO A 8 -8.49 6.17 -15.95
C PRO A 8 -7.12 5.59 -15.55
N PRO A 9 -7.09 4.46 -14.83
CA PRO A 9 -5.85 3.83 -14.40
C PRO A 9 -4.97 3.52 -15.62
N VAL A 10 -3.71 3.95 -15.54
CA VAL A 10 -2.71 3.65 -16.57
C VAL A 10 -2.34 2.17 -16.49
N PRO A 11 -2.53 1.39 -17.57
CA PRO A 11 -2.21 -0.03 -17.54
C PRO A 11 -0.69 -0.24 -17.39
N VAL A 12 -0.31 -1.05 -16.41
CA VAL A 12 1.09 -1.39 -16.07
C VAL A 12 1.83 -2.07 -17.23
N LEU A 13 1.09 -2.82 -18.06
CA LEU A 13 1.56 -3.39 -19.33
C LEU A 13 0.95 -2.60 -20.50
N ASN A 14 1.83 -2.01 -21.32
CA ASN A 14 1.46 -1.47 -22.63
C ASN A 14 0.72 -2.56 -23.44
N ARG A 15 -0.33 -2.18 -24.18
CA ARG A 15 -1.06 -3.04 -25.12
C ARG A 15 -0.14 -3.90 -25.99
N ALA A 16 1.00 -3.37 -26.42
CA ALA A 16 2.00 -4.10 -27.21
C ALA A 16 2.61 -5.29 -26.44
N ALA A 17 2.99 -5.10 -25.17
CA ALA A 17 3.53 -6.16 -24.32
C ALA A 17 2.48 -7.24 -24.04
N ARG A 18 1.21 -6.86 -23.90
CA ARG A 18 0.09 -7.80 -23.73
C ARG A 18 -0.14 -8.64 -24.98
N VAL A 19 -0.19 -8.00 -26.15
CA VAL A 19 -0.35 -8.68 -27.44
C VAL A 19 0.83 -9.63 -27.66
N ALA A 20 2.06 -9.19 -27.37
CA ALA A 20 3.24 -10.05 -27.42
C ALA A 20 3.12 -11.26 -26.48
N GLY A 21 2.69 -11.06 -25.23
CA GLY A 21 2.48 -12.16 -24.27
C GLY A 21 1.43 -13.17 -24.71
N VAL A 22 0.31 -12.73 -25.28
CA VAL A 22 -0.74 -13.62 -25.84
C VAL A 22 -0.19 -14.40 -27.03
N ILE A 23 0.54 -13.74 -27.93
CA ILE A 23 1.15 -14.39 -29.10
C ILE A 23 2.16 -15.45 -28.66
N VAL A 24 3.05 -15.11 -27.72
CA VAL A 24 4.05 -16.05 -27.18
C VAL A 24 3.36 -17.23 -26.49
N GLY A 25 2.34 -16.99 -25.66
CA GLY A 25 1.57 -18.05 -25.01
C GLY A 25 0.89 -18.99 -26.01
N MET A 26 0.27 -18.45 -27.07
CA MET A 26 -0.34 -19.24 -28.14
C MET A 26 0.70 -20.06 -28.92
N LEU A 27 1.86 -19.47 -29.23
CA LEU A 27 2.94 -20.18 -29.93
C LEU A 27 3.47 -21.36 -29.11
N VAL A 28 3.67 -21.17 -27.80
CA VAL A 28 4.09 -22.24 -26.88
C VAL A 28 3.03 -23.33 -26.77
N LEU A 29 1.74 -22.96 -26.73
CA LEU A 29 0.64 -23.92 -26.67
C LEU A 29 0.52 -24.74 -27.96
N VAL A 30 0.64 -24.11 -29.13
CA VAL A 30 0.63 -24.81 -30.43
C VAL A 30 1.85 -25.73 -30.56
N ALA A 31 3.04 -25.26 -30.18
CA ALA A 31 4.25 -26.09 -30.18
C ALA A 31 4.11 -27.29 -29.24
N GLY A 32 3.51 -27.10 -28.06
CA GLY A 32 3.21 -28.17 -27.11
C GLY A 32 2.24 -29.19 -27.68
N GLY A 33 1.14 -28.72 -28.28
CA GLY A 33 0.15 -29.59 -28.92
C GLY A 33 0.73 -30.41 -30.08
N VAL A 34 1.58 -29.81 -30.92
CA VAL A 34 2.28 -30.53 -31.99
C VAL A 34 3.28 -31.54 -31.43
N ALA A 35 4.00 -31.18 -30.36
CA ALA A 35 4.96 -32.07 -29.71
C ALA A 35 4.29 -33.34 -29.18
N VAL A 36 3.07 -33.26 -28.60
CA VAL A 36 2.31 -34.43 -28.11
C VAL A 36 2.14 -35.51 -29.18
N PHE A 37 2.03 -35.14 -30.46
CA PHE A 37 1.83 -36.11 -31.55
C PHE A 37 3.11 -36.58 -32.22
N LEU A 38 4.25 -35.92 -31.98
CA LEU A 38 5.51 -36.18 -32.67
C LEU A 38 6.60 -36.73 -31.75
N THR A 39 6.38 -36.75 -30.43
CA THR A 39 7.38 -37.18 -29.45
C THR A 39 6.85 -38.27 -28.53
N ASP A 40 7.69 -39.26 -28.25
CA ASP A 40 7.43 -40.27 -27.21
C ASP A 40 7.64 -39.72 -25.79
N ASN A 41 8.01 -38.44 -25.67
CA ASN A 41 8.19 -37.75 -24.39
C ASN A 41 6.87 -37.10 -23.94
N GLU A 42 5.97 -37.93 -23.41
CA GLU A 42 4.67 -37.51 -22.85
C GLU A 42 4.81 -36.45 -21.74
N LEU A 43 5.90 -36.51 -20.98
CA LEU A 43 6.13 -35.63 -19.82
C LEU A 43 6.57 -34.23 -20.26
N GLY A 44 7.44 -34.14 -21.27
CA GLY A 44 7.89 -32.86 -21.84
C GLY A 44 6.80 -32.12 -22.61
N SER A 45 5.95 -32.84 -23.35
CA SER A 45 4.87 -32.26 -24.14
C SER A 45 3.70 -31.74 -23.27
N THR A 46 3.33 -32.49 -22.23
CA THR A 46 2.31 -32.07 -21.24
C THR A 46 2.75 -30.81 -20.48
N ALA A 47 4.02 -30.73 -20.08
CA ALA A 47 4.57 -29.55 -19.40
C ALA A 47 4.53 -28.29 -20.28
N LEU A 48 4.78 -28.43 -21.59
CA LEU A 48 4.75 -27.31 -22.54
C LEU A 48 3.32 -26.76 -22.72
N VAL A 49 2.32 -27.64 -22.80
CA VAL A 49 0.91 -27.24 -22.90
C VAL A 49 0.46 -26.51 -21.63
N ALA A 50 0.79 -27.03 -20.45
CA ALA A 50 0.46 -26.39 -19.17
C ALA A 50 1.12 -24.99 -19.06
N ALA A 51 2.39 -24.87 -19.43
CA ALA A 51 3.10 -23.59 -19.44
C ALA A 51 2.45 -22.59 -20.41
N GLY A 52 2.06 -23.02 -21.61
CA GLY A 52 1.36 -22.19 -22.60
C GLY A 52 0.01 -21.67 -22.08
N VAL A 53 -0.77 -22.52 -21.42
CA VAL A 53 -2.06 -22.14 -20.80
C VAL A 53 -1.86 -21.12 -19.68
N VAL A 54 -0.87 -21.33 -18.80
CA VAL A 54 -0.58 -20.39 -17.71
C VAL A 54 -0.13 -19.03 -18.23
N ILE A 55 0.77 -19.00 -19.22
CA ILE A 55 1.24 -17.74 -19.83
C ILE A 55 0.10 -17.01 -20.53
N ALA A 56 -0.74 -17.72 -21.29
CA ALA A 56 -1.91 -17.14 -21.95
C ALA A 56 -2.94 -16.61 -20.93
N ALA A 57 -3.19 -17.35 -19.85
CA ALA A 57 -4.06 -16.92 -18.77
C ALA A 57 -3.51 -15.66 -18.07
N LEU A 58 -2.22 -15.61 -17.74
CA LEU A 58 -1.61 -14.43 -17.13
C LEU A 58 -1.66 -13.20 -18.05
N ALA A 59 -1.45 -13.37 -19.36
CA ALA A 59 -1.54 -12.26 -20.32
C ALA A 59 -2.96 -11.73 -20.51
N VAL A 60 -3.98 -12.60 -20.38
CA VAL A 60 -5.40 -12.23 -20.51
C VAL A 60 -5.99 -11.70 -19.20
N PHE A 61 -5.61 -12.27 -18.06
CA PHE A 61 -6.17 -11.97 -16.74
C PHE A 61 -5.29 -11.08 -15.85
N GLY A 62 -4.06 -10.75 -16.27
CA GLY A 62 -3.12 -9.93 -15.46
C GLY A 62 -3.70 -8.59 -15.00
N ASN A 63 -4.47 -7.90 -15.85
CA ASN A 63 -5.14 -6.65 -15.48
C ASN A 63 -6.47 -6.85 -14.72
N ARG A 64 -7.00 -8.09 -14.66
CA ARG A 64 -8.23 -8.40 -13.91
C ARG A 64 -7.95 -8.85 -12.48
N LEU A 65 -6.75 -9.33 -12.16
CA LEU A 65 -6.37 -9.59 -10.75
C LEU A 65 -6.32 -8.29 -9.94
N GLU A 66 -5.74 -7.22 -10.48
CA GLU A 66 -5.75 -5.89 -9.83
C GLU A 66 -7.17 -5.34 -9.66
N ALA A 67 -8.07 -5.60 -10.61
CA ALA A 67 -9.47 -5.16 -10.53
C ALA A 67 -10.29 -5.95 -9.50
N VAL A 68 -9.90 -7.20 -9.19
CA VAL A 68 -10.52 -8.03 -8.16
C VAL A 68 -9.99 -7.66 -6.77
N GLU A 69 -8.71 -7.31 -6.64
CA GLU A 69 -8.14 -6.75 -5.40
C GLU A 69 -8.71 -5.35 -5.08
N ALA A 70 -8.89 -4.49 -6.09
CA ALA A 70 -9.53 -3.19 -5.91
C ALA A 70 -11.02 -3.28 -5.54
N ALA A 71 -11.73 -4.33 -5.97
CA ALA A 71 -13.13 -4.56 -5.60
C ALA A 71 -13.28 -5.13 -4.18
N GLY A 72 -12.35 -5.98 -3.73
CA GLY A 72 -12.33 -6.52 -2.36
C GLY A 72 -12.11 -5.43 -1.29
N VAL A 73 -11.15 -4.53 -1.53
CA VAL A 73 -10.83 -3.42 -0.61
C VAL A 73 -11.96 -2.38 -0.54
N ARG A 74 -12.64 -2.12 -1.67
CA ARG A 74 -13.77 -1.16 -1.74
C ARG A 74 -15.01 -1.65 -0.98
N PHE A 75 -15.28 -2.96 -1.00
CA PHE A 75 -16.39 -3.57 -0.25
C PHE A 75 -16.12 -3.63 1.28
N GLU A 76 -14.86 -3.71 1.70
CA GLU A 76 -14.49 -3.69 3.12
C GLU A 76 -14.45 -2.27 3.71
N LEU A 77 -14.04 -1.29 2.90
CA LEU A 77 -14.14 0.14 3.22
C LEU A 77 -15.60 0.60 3.37
N GLU A 78 -16.52 0.12 2.54
CA GLU A 78 -17.97 0.41 2.68
C GLU A 78 -18.59 -0.24 3.92
N ARG A 79 -18.11 -1.42 4.36
CA ARG A 79 -18.54 -2.03 5.63
C ARG A 79 -17.99 -1.29 6.84
N ARG A 80 -16.80 -0.68 6.75
CA ARG A 80 -16.19 0.11 7.83
C ARG A 80 -16.62 1.57 7.87
N ALA A 81 -17.01 2.18 6.75
CA ALA A 81 -17.67 3.50 6.75
C ALA A 81 -18.99 3.49 7.58
N ARG A 82 -19.59 2.31 7.78
CA ARG A 82 -20.71 2.12 8.72
C ARG A 82 -20.28 2.21 10.18
N SER A 83 -19.05 1.90 10.57
CA SER A 83 -18.61 1.96 11.97
C SER A 83 -18.37 3.39 12.44
N VAL A 84 -17.79 4.25 11.59
CA VAL A 84 -17.63 5.69 11.86
C VAL A 84 -19.00 6.36 11.95
N ARG A 85 -19.91 6.06 11.01
CA ARG A 85 -21.32 6.50 11.11
C ARG A 85 -22.01 5.95 12.36
N GLN A 86 -21.74 4.72 12.77
CA GLN A 86 -22.33 4.15 13.99
C GLN A 86 -21.79 4.81 15.26
N GLN A 87 -20.53 5.24 15.30
CA GLN A 87 -20.00 5.99 16.45
C GLN A 87 -20.59 7.40 16.53
N ALA A 88 -20.70 8.12 15.41
CA ALA A 88 -21.41 9.39 15.34
C ALA A 88 -22.90 9.23 15.72
N VAL A 89 -23.53 8.14 15.28
CA VAL A 89 -24.91 7.78 15.68
C VAL A 89 -25.00 7.45 17.17
N ARG A 90 -24.01 6.78 17.77
CA ARG A 90 -23.99 6.50 19.23
C ARG A 90 -23.79 7.76 20.06
N ALA A 91 -22.93 8.68 19.63
CA ALA A 91 -22.74 9.98 20.30
C ALA A 91 -24.00 10.87 20.19
N ARG A 92 -24.68 10.86 19.02
CA ARG A 92 -26.01 11.47 18.85
C ARG A 92 -27.07 10.78 19.71
N ALA A 93 -27.04 9.45 19.80
CA ALA A 93 -27.97 8.66 20.63
C ALA A 93 -27.76 8.90 22.13
N ALA A 94 -26.54 9.27 22.55
CA ALA A 94 -26.22 9.68 23.91
C ALA A 94 -26.55 11.17 24.20
N GLY A 95 -27.17 11.88 23.25
CA GLY A 95 -27.58 13.29 23.40
C GLY A 95 -26.44 14.31 23.37
N LYS A 96 -25.20 13.89 23.03
CA LYS A 96 -23.99 14.73 23.03
C LYS A 96 -23.68 15.26 21.63
N THR A 97 -24.67 15.89 21.00
CA THR A 97 -24.62 16.34 19.59
C THR A 97 -23.55 17.41 19.34
N GLU A 98 -23.35 18.34 20.26
CA GLU A 98 -22.33 19.39 20.14
C GLU A 98 -20.90 18.82 20.21
N GLN A 99 -20.65 17.87 21.11
CA GLN A 99 -19.34 17.22 21.22
C GLN A 99 -19.02 16.40 19.97
N ALA A 100 -20.01 15.69 19.42
CA ALA A 100 -19.84 14.96 18.16
C ALA A 100 -19.49 15.91 16.99
N ALA A 101 -20.19 17.03 16.87
CA ALA A 101 -19.92 18.02 15.82
C ALA A 101 -18.53 18.67 15.96
N GLN A 102 -18.10 18.97 17.19
CA GLN A 102 -16.76 19.51 17.44
C GLN A 102 -15.65 18.52 17.06
N LEU A 103 -15.82 17.23 17.38
CA LEU A 103 -14.87 16.19 17.00
C LEU A 103 -14.83 16.00 15.48
N GLU A 104 -15.98 15.98 14.81
CA GLU A 104 -16.06 15.93 13.34
C GLU A 104 -15.35 17.12 12.70
N GLN A 105 -15.57 18.35 13.20
CA GLN A 105 -14.90 19.54 12.68
C GLN A 105 -13.38 19.53 12.90
N ARG A 106 -12.91 19.04 14.06
CA ARG A 106 -11.47 18.89 14.33
C ARG A 106 -10.83 17.86 13.41
N ALA A 107 -11.49 16.71 13.22
CA ALA A 107 -11.02 15.69 12.29
C ALA A 107 -10.94 16.23 10.85
N GLU A 108 -11.97 16.94 10.37
CA GLU A 108 -11.96 17.60 9.06
C GLU A 108 -10.81 18.61 8.92
N GLY A 109 -10.56 19.43 9.95
CA GLY A 109 -9.43 20.38 9.97
C GLY A 109 -8.07 19.68 9.85
N LEU A 110 -7.88 18.57 10.55
CA LEU A 110 -6.64 17.78 10.49
C LEU A 110 -6.47 17.07 9.15
N LEU A 111 -7.55 16.54 8.58
CA LEU A 111 -7.54 15.92 7.25
C LEU A 111 -7.15 16.94 6.19
N ALA A 112 -7.65 18.17 6.29
CA ALA A 112 -7.23 19.26 5.42
C ALA A 112 -5.75 19.62 5.61
N ALA A 113 -5.25 19.65 6.86
CA ALA A 113 -3.83 19.87 7.15
C ALA A 113 -2.94 18.76 6.57
N ALA A 114 -3.32 17.50 6.75
CA ALA A 114 -2.62 16.35 6.17
C ALA A 114 -2.61 16.44 4.63
N ALA A 115 -3.73 16.79 4.00
CA ALA A 115 -3.81 16.96 2.55
C ALA A 115 -2.89 18.10 2.04
N MET A 116 -2.73 19.18 2.81
CA MET A 116 -1.77 20.24 2.48
C MET A 116 -0.33 19.76 2.53
N VAL A 117 0.03 18.93 3.54
CA VAL A 117 1.37 18.33 3.61
C VAL A 117 1.61 17.41 2.42
N GLY A 118 0.66 16.54 2.09
CA GLY A 118 0.74 15.66 0.91
C GLY A 118 0.91 16.44 -0.40
N THR A 119 0.16 17.53 -0.57
CA THR A 119 0.27 18.41 -1.75
C THR A 119 1.64 19.07 -1.83
N ARG A 120 2.18 19.59 -0.72
CA ARG A 120 3.53 20.17 -0.67
C ARG A 120 4.62 19.14 -0.96
N TYR A 121 4.43 17.91 -0.49
CA TYR A 121 5.34 16.80 -0.80
C TYR A 121 5.40 16.53 -2.31
N GLU A 122 4.25 16.43 -2.98
CA GLU A 122 4.18 16.20 -4.43
C GLU A 122 4.82 17.34 -5.24
N GLN A 123 4.53 18.58 -4.84
CA GLN A 123 5.14 19.76 -5.46
C GLN A 123 6.66 19.74 -5.32
N LEU A 124 7.18 19.47 -4.12
CA LEU A 124 8.62 19.38 -3.88
C LEU A 124 9.26 18.23 -4.69
N ARG A 125 8.64 17.05 -4.67
CA ARG A 125 9.13 15.85 -5.34
C ARG A 125 9.18 16.01 -6.87
N SER A 126 8.21 16.73 -7.43
CA SER A 126 8.11 16.99 -8.88
C SER A 126 8.98 18.16 -9.35
N ALA A 127 9.20 19.18 -8.51
CA ALA A 127 9.97 20.36 -8.87
C ALA A 127 11.49 20.17 -8.75
N GLU A 128 11.95 19.33 -7.81
CA GLU A 128 13.38 19.15 -7.54
C GLU A 128 13.88 17.78 -8.03
N PRO A 129 15.11 17.69 -8.59
CA PRO A 129 15.72 16.41 -8.94
C PRO A 129 16.04 15.56 -7.71
N PRO A 130 16.17 14.24 -7.84
CA PRO A 130 16.60 13.37 -6.74
C PRO A 130 17.94 13.78 -6.15
N GLY A 131 18.01 13.87 -4.81
CA GLY A 131 19.22 14.24 -4.09
C GLY A 131 19.01 14.35 -2.58
N TRP A 132 20.12 14.50 -1.86
CA TRP A 132 20.15 14.63 -0.39
C TRP A 132 19.35 15.84 0.09
N ASP A 133 19.54 17.02 -0.52
CA ASP A 133 18.84 18.24 -0.14
C ASP A 133 17.32 18.11 -0.29
N ARG A 134 16.87 17.56 -1.42
CA ARG A 134 15.44 17.27 -1.65
C ARG A 134 14.90 16.33 -0.58
N THR A 135 15.66 15.30 -0.22
CA THR A 135 15.27 14.30 0.78
C THR A 135 15.16 14.92 2.17
N ALA A 136 16.10 15.79 2.55
CA ALA A 136 16.04 16.54 3.80
C ALA A 136 14.82 17.47 3.87
N ARG A 137 14.46 18.13 2.77
CA ARG A 137 13.24 18.95 2.69
C ARG A 137 11.97 18.11 2.77
N MET A 138 11.91 16.96 2.09
CA MET A 138 10.79 16.02 2.20
C MET A 138 10.63 15.53 3.64
N GLU A 139 11.73 15.21 4.33
CA GLU A 139 11.69 14.82 5.74
C GLU A 139 11.17 15.95 6.64
N GLY A 140 11.45 17.20 6.27
CA GLY A 140 10.85 18.39 6.90
C GLY A 140 9.33 18.36 6.85
N LEU A 141 8.74 18.05 5.68
CA LEU A 141 7.30 17.94 5.50
C LEU A 141 6.71 16.77 6.31
N LEU A 142 7.39 15.62 6.36
CA LEU A 142 6.94 14.49 7.17
C LEU A 142 6.97 14.81 8.67
N ARG A 143 7.94 15.62 9.13
CA ARG A 143 7.95 16.12 10.50
C ARG A 143 6.73 16.98 10.79
N GLU A 144 6.35 17.88 9.87
CA GLU A 144 5.10 18.65 9.99
C GLU A 144 3.87 17.72 10.10
N ALA A 145 3.81 16.62 9.33
CA ALA A 145 2.74 15.64 9.46
C ALA A 145 2.75 14.90 10.81
N ARG A 146 3.93 14.54 11.33
CA ARG A 146 4.07 13.88 12.65
C ARG A 146 3.66 14.79 13.81
N ASP A 147 3.82 16.10 13.64
CA ASP A 147 3.47 17.11 14.65
C ASP A 147 1.97 17.49 14.63
N LEU A 148 1.18 16.94 13.70
CA LEU A 148 -0.27 17.12 13.69
C LEU A 148 -0.90 16.45 14.93
N ASP A 149 -1.86 17.13 15.54
CA ASP A 149 -2.65 16.57 16.63
C ASP A 149 -3.48 15.38 16.12
N THR A 150 -3.14 14.17 16.54
CA THR A 150 -3.79 12.94 16.08
C THR A 150 -4.92 12.47 17.00
N GLU A 151 -5.22 13.17 18.11
CA GLU A 151 -6.21 12.70 19.12
C GLU A 151 -7.61 12.49 18.53
N SER A 152 -7.97 13.27 17.51
CA SER A 152 -9.28 13.17 16.84
C SER A 152 -9.27 12.33 15.57
N LEU A 153 -8.12 11.76 15.19
CA LEU A 153 -8.01 10.87 14.04
C LEU A 153 -8.36 9.42 14.42
N SER A 154 -9.05 8.74 13.52
CA SER A 154 -9.25 7.29 13.61
C SER A 154 -8.36 6.53 12.63
N ALA A 155 -8.16 5.23 12.88
CA ALA A 155 -7.47 4.35 11.93
C ALA A 155 -8.11 4.34 10.54
N ALA A 156 -9.43 4.58 10.46
CA ALA A 156 -10.16 4.70 9.20
C ALA A 156 -9.83 5.99 8.45
N ASP A 157 -9.56 7.09 9.17
CA ASP A 157 -9.15 8.36 8.58
C ASP A 157 -7.77 8.26 7.95
N VAL A 158 -6.82 7.66 8.65
CA VAL A 158 -5.47 7.40 8.10
C VAL A 158 -5.54 6.46 6.89
N SER A 159 -6.39 5.42 6.96
CA SER A 159 -6.62 4.52 5.82
C SER A 159 -7.21 5.23 4.60
N ARG A 160 -8.10 6.20 4.83
CA ARG A 160 -8.71 7.00 3.75
C ARG A 160 -7.71 7.97 3.14
N ILE A 161 -6.84 8.60 3.94
CA ILE A 161 -5.74 9.42 3.43
C ILE A 161 -4.84 8.54 2.54
N PHE A 162 -4.34 7.42 3.06
CA PHE A 162 -3.48 6.52 2.30
C PHE A 162 -4.14 6.01 1.00
N GLY A 163 -5.44 5.70 1.06
CA GLY A 163 -6.22 5.19 -0.06
C GLY A 163 -6.63 6.23 -1.11
N SER A 164 -6.42 7.53 -0.89
CA SER A 164 -6.69 8.56 -1.92
C SER A 164 -5.81 8.34 -3.17
N GLY A 165 -4.63 7.74 -2.97
CA GLY A 165 -3.79 7.22 -4.01
C GLY A 165 -2.76 8.19 -4.58
N SER A 166 -2.55 9.39 -4.03
CA SER A 166 -1.36 10.21 -4.35
C SER A 166 -0.12 9.71 -3.56
N ASP A 167 1.10 9.96 -4.05
CA ASP A 167 2.31 9.62 -3.30
C ASP A 167 2.42 10.47 -2.03
N GLY A 168 2.01 11.74 -2.13
CA GLY A 168 1.95 12.69 -1.02
C GLY A 168 1.01 12.27 0.10
N ASP A 169 -0.18 11.78 -0.23
CA ASP A 169 -1.12 11.32 0.80
C ASP A 169 -0.66 10.00 1.42
N ARG A 170 -0.11 9.08 0.63
CA ARG A 170 0.45 7.82 1.14
C ARG A 170 1.58 8.07 2.13
N ILE A 171 2.54 8.94 1.78
CA ILE A 171 3.66 9.24 2.67
C ILE A 171 3.22 10.01 3.91
N THR A 172 2.22 10.89 3.77
CA THR A 172 1.65 11.63 4.92
C THR A 172 0.93 10.68 5.87
N ALA A 173 0.16 9.72 5.36
CA ALA A 173 -0.46 8.69 6.19
C ALA A 173 0.57 7.85 6.95
N LEU A 174 1.68 7.48 6.31
CA LEU A 174 2.78 6.79 6.99
C LEU A 174 3.41 7.64 8.10
N ALA A 175 3.63 8.93 7.85
CA ALA A 175 4.11 9.85 8.88
C ALA A 175 3.14 9.96 10.08
N LEU A 176 1.83 10.02 9.83
CA LEU A 176 0.83 9.97 10.90
C LEU A 176 0.90 8.66 11.71
N LEU A 177 1.11 7.52 11.05
CA LEU A 177 1.32 6.23 11.73
C LEU A 177 2.63 6.17 12.51
N GLU A 178 3.68 6.84 12.05
CA GLU A 178 4.92 6.95 12.82
C GLU A 178 4.72 7.78 14.09
N ALA A 179 3.86 8.79 14.07
CA ALA A 179 3.55 9.63 15.23
C ALA A 179 2.58 8.97 16.21
N GLU A 180 1.50 8.35 15.70
CA GLU A 180 0.51 7.63 16.50
C GLU A 180 0.33 6.19 15.97
N PRO A 181 1.18 5.25 16.43
CA PRO A 181 1.21 3.89 15.89
C PRO A 181 -0.04 3.07 16.21
N ARG A 182 -0.87 3.50 17.17
CA ARG A 182 -2.15 2.83 17.49
C ARG A 182 -3.19 2.98 16.38
N LEU A 183 -3.02 3.95 15.47
CA LEU A 183 -3.89 4.12 14.30
C LEU A 183 -3.55 3.14 13.17
N ALA A 184 -2.46 2.38 13.29
CA ALA A 184 -2.02 1.47 12.26
C ALA A 184 -2.99 0.31 12.04
N ARG A 185 -3.11 -0.09 10.79
CA ARG A 185 -3.79 -1.33 10.41
C ARG A 185 -2.86 -2.17 9.55
N ALA A 186 -2.85 -3.47 9.78
CA ALA A 186 -1.96 -4.38 9.05
C ALA A 186 -2.20 -4.36 7.54
N ASP A 187 -3.45 -4.19 7.08
CA ASP A 187 -3.75 -4.07 5.65
C ASP A 187 -3.03 -2.87 4.99
N LEU A 188 -2.98 -1.72 5.66
CA LEU A 188 -2.25 -0.56 5.18
C LEU A 188 -0.74 -0.80 5.20
N LEU A 189 -0.20 -1.31 6.30
CA LEU A 189 1.25 -1.55 6.43
C LEU A 189 1.76 -2.59 5.43
N VAL A 190 1.03 -3.69 5.24
CA VAL A 190 1.36 -4.72 4.25
C VAL A 190 1.37 -4.14 2.84
N ASP A 191 0.37 -3.31 2.48
CA ASP A 191 0.34 -2.63 1.18
C ASP A 191 1.50 -1.65 1.03
N ALA A 192 1.76 -0.82 2.05
CA ALA A 192 2.83 0.17 2.00
C ALA A 192 4.22 -0.46 1.87
N ILE A 193 4.44 -1.63 2.46
CA ILE A 193 5.69 -2.40 2.41
C ILE A 193 5.83 -3.14 1.07
N GLY A 194 4.77 -3.84 0.63
CA GLY A 194 4.79 -4.69 -0.56
C GLY A 194 4.66 -3.93 -1.88
N HIS A 195 3.93 -2.81 -1.87
CA HIS A 195 3.61 -2.00 -3.05
C HIS A 195 4.09 -0.55 -2.92
N SER A 196 5.23 -0.33 -2.25
CA SER A 196 5.83 1.01 -2.16
C SER A 196 6.13 1.57 -3.56
N ARG A 197 5.82 2.84 -3.79
CA ARG A 197 6.06 3.54 -5.06
C ARG A 197 7.44 4.18 -5.14
N SER A 198 8.15 4.21 -4.03
CA SER A 198 9.53 4.67 -3.98
C SER A 198 10.31 4.06 -2.82
N SER A 199 11.64 4.10 -2.91
CA SER A 199 12.54 3.75 -1.80
C SER A 199 12.28 4.59 -0.54
N TYR A 200 11.85 5.84 -0.71
CA TYR A 200 11.52 6.75 0.40
C TYR A 200 10.26 6.29 1.12
N GLU A 201 9.18 6.03 0.37
CA GLU A 201 7.95 5.46 0.93
C GLU A 201 8.19 4.12 1.61
N GLN A 202 8.98 3.24 0.99
CA GLN A 202 9.31 1.93 1.57
C GLN A 202 10.03 2.05 2.91
N TYR A 203 10.94 3.02 3.04
CA TYR A 203 11.61 3.28 4.31
C TYR A 203 10.61 3.68 5.39
N HIS A 204 9.73 4.66 5.10
CA HIS A 204 8.72 5.11 6.05
C HIS A 204 7.66 4.04 6.35
N ALA A 205 7.33 3.18 5.39
CA ALA A 205 6.44 2.03 5.60
C ALA A 205 7.03 1.05 6.63
N LEU A 206 8.33 0.78 6.52
CA LEU A 206 9.06 -0.07 7.47
C LEU A 206 9.15 0.61 8.85
N VAL A 207 9.46 1.91 8.92
CA VAL A 207 9.51 2.64 10.21
C VAL A 207 8.13 2.67 10.89
N ALA A 208 7.07 2.95 10.14
CA ALA A 208 5.71 2.90 10.65
C ALA A 208 5.34 1.51 11.17
N ALA A 209 5.70 0.44 10.44
CA ALA A 209 5.46 -0.93 10.87
C ALA A 209 6.26 -1.32 12.13
N GLU A 210 7.52 -0.91 12.22
CA GLU A 210 8.36 -1.10 13.41
C GLU A 210 7.72 -0.44 14.64
N ARG A 211 7.30 0.82 14.52
CA ARG A 211 6.66 1.54 15.64
C ARG A 211 5.30 0.96 16.02
N ALA A 212 4.52 0.51 15.02
CA ALA A 212 3.20 -0.06 15.24
C ALA A 212 3.26 -1.49 15.81
N TRP A 213 4.42 -2.15 15.78
CA TRP A 213 4.56 -3.58 16.05
C TRP A 213 3.87 -4.02 17.35
N VAL A 214 4.13 -3.33 18.46
CA VAL A 214 3.57 -3.65 19.78
C VAL A 214 2.07 -3.37 19.92
N HIS A 215 1.49 -2.61 19.00
CA HIS A 215 0.07 -2.28 18.97
C HIS A 215 -0.75 -3.19 18.06
N LEU A 216 -0.09 -3.98 17.22
CA LEU A 216 -0.75 -4.93 16.31
C LEU A 216 -1.12 -6.23 17.04
N PRO A 217 -2.32 -6.80 16.77
CA PRO A 217 -2.63 -8.17 17.17
C PRO A 217 -1.62 -9.17 16.59
N ALA A 218 -1.40 -10.30 17.26
CA ALA A 218 -0.43 -11.32 16.81
C ALA A 218 -0.67 -11.78 15.35
N ALA A 219 -1.93 -12.02 14.98
CA ALA A 219 -2.27 -12.39 13.60
C ALA A 219 -1.91 -11.30 12.56
N ASP A 220 -1.95 -10.04 12.96
CA ASP A 220 -1.60 -8.89 12.13
C ASP A 220 -0.07 -8.68 12.10
N GLN A 221 0.64 -8.96 13.20
CA GLN A 221 2.11 -9.02 13.23
C GLN A 221 2.64 -10.07 12.26
N ASP A 222 2.03 -11.26 12.21
CA ASP A 222 2.45 -12.32 11.29
C ASP A 222 2.28 -11.90 9.81
N ARG A 223 1.21 -11.16 9.49
CA ARG A 223 0.99 -10.62 8.14
C ARG A 223 2.04 -9.58 7.76
N VAL A 224 2.37 -8.67 8.69
CA VAL A 224 3.42 -7.67 8.48
C VAL A 224 4.79 -8.37 8.35
N ARG A 225 5.08 -9.37 9.20
CA ARG A 225 6.31 -10.18 9.12
C ARG A 225 6.45 -10.81 7.73
N ALA A 226 5.42 -11.48 7.24
CA ALA A 226 5.44 -12.11 5.92
C ALA A 226 5.69 -11.11 4.78
N ALA A 227 5.12 -9.90 4.87
CA ALA A 227 5.39 -8.83 3.90
C ALA A 227 6.86 -8.37 3.95
N VAL A 228 7.42 -8.22 5.14
CA VAL A 228 8.83 -7.85 5.34
C VAL A 228 9.79 -8.94 4.87
N GLU A 229 9.49 -10.22 5.12
CA GLU A 229 10.27 -11.36 4.64
C GLU A 229 10.30 -11.41 3.11
N THR A 230 9.13 -11.28 2.48
CA THR A 230 9.01 -11.21 1.02
C THR A 230 9.83 -10.07 0.46
N LEU A 231 9.75 -8.90 1.10
CA LEU A 231 10.47 -7.72 0.71
C LEU A 231 12.00 -7.89 0.86
N LEU A 232 12.49 -8.55 1.92
CA LEU A 232 13.92 -8.82 2.15
C LEU A 232 14.52 -9.84 1.19
N ALA A 233 13.71 -10.80 0.72
CA ALA A 233 14.08 -11.73 -0.35
C ALA A 233 14.26 -11.01 -1.71
N GLY A 234 13.62 -9.84 -1.86
CA GLY A 234 13.73 -8.98 -3.04
C GLY A 234 14.91 -7.98 -3.02
N PRO A 235 14.98 -7.11 -4.05
CA PRO A 235 16.05 -6.11 -4.17
C PRO A 235 15.81 -4.91 -3.23
N LEU A 236 16.29 -5.01 -1.98
CA LEU A 236 16.16 -3.94 -0.97
C LEU A 236 17.32 -2.92 -0.92
N GLY A 237 18.14 -2.87 -1.97
CA GLY A 237 19.43 -2.18 -1.94
C GLY A 237 20.51 -2.94 -1.15
N GLU A 238 21.60 -2.25 -0.84
CA GLU A 238 22.78 -2.80 -0.16
C GLU A 238 22.47 -3.38 1.22
N LYS A 239 23.28 -4.34 1.67
CA LYS A 239 23.11 -5.04 2.95
C LYS A 239 23.05 -4.11 4.16
N THR A 240 23.67 -2.95 4.08
CA THR A 240 23.79 -1.94 5.14
C THR A 240 22.78 -0.79 4.99
N SER A 241 21.87 -0.85 4.01
CA SER A 241 20.86 0.19 3.86
C SER A 241 19.94 0.27 5.08
N ASP A 242 19.53 1.48 5.45
CA ASP A 242 18.64 1.69 6.60
C ASP A 242 17.36 0.88 6.48
N ARG A 243 16.82 0.74 5.27
CA ARG A 243 15.66 -0.11 4.98
C ARG A 243 15.90 -1.57 5.39
N ARG A 244 17.05 -2.15 5.06
CA ARG A 244 17.38 -3.54 5.45
C ARG A 244 17.62 -3.67 6.96
N LEU A 245 18.08 -2.61 7.61
CA LEU A 245 18.27 -2.60 9.06
C LEU A 245 16.91 -2.56 9.78
N VAL A 246 16.00 -1.66 9.39
CA VAL A 246 14.65 -1.57 9.96
C VAL A 246 13.89 -2.88 9.72
N ALA A 247 13.91 -3.40 8.48
CA ALA A 247 13.26 -4.66 8.14
C ALA A 247 13.73 -5.83 9.02
N ARG A 248 15.04 -5.93 9.30
CA ARG A 248 15.56 -6.97 10.19
C ARG A 248 15.10 -6.80 11.63
N ARG A 249 15.06 -5.59 12.18
CA ARG A 249 14.56 -5.35 13.54
C ARG A 249 13.10 -5.77 13.71
N ILE A 250 12.26 -5.56 12.68
CA ILE A 250 10.89 -6.08 12.66
C ILE A 250 10.87 -7.61 12.73
N LEU A 251 11.72 -8.29 11.94
CA LEU A 251 11.80 -9.76 11.95
C LEU A 251 12.39 -10.35 13.23
N GLU A 252 13.38 -9.67 13.81
CA GLU A 252 13.97 -9.97 15.12
C GLU A 252 12.97 -9.68 16.27
N GLY A 253 11.81 -9.10 15.93
CA GLY A 253 10.62 -9.04 16.77
C GLY A 253 10.43 -7.71 17.49
N SER A 254 11.16 -6.66 17.15
CA SER A 254 11.07 -5.34 17.82
C SER A 254 11.10 -5.44 19.36
N GLY A 255 11.86 -6.42 19.90
CA GLY A 255 12.43 -6.39 21.25
C GLY A 255 13.67 -5.47 21.27
N GLU A 256 14.16 -4.93 22.38
CA GLU A 256 13.91 -5.09 23.81
C GLU A 256 13.50 -3.72 24.40
N VAL A 257 12.43 -3.66 25.22
CA VAL A 257 12.37 -2.65 26.28
C VAL A 257 13.40 -3.10 27.32
N LYS A 258 14.59 -2.50 27.31
CA LYS A 258 15.38 -2.42 28.53
C LYS A 258 14.87 -1.22 29.31
N ASP A 259 14.27 -1.53 30.45
CA ASP A 259 14.01 -0.57 31.54
C ASP A 259 15.25 0.29 31.84
#